data_AF-A0A523WUW8-F1
#
_entry.id   AF-A0A523WUW8-F1
#
_cell.length_a   1.000
_cell.length_b   1.000
_cell.length_c   1.000
_cell.angle_alpha   90.00
_cell.angle_beta   90.00
_cell.angle_gamma   90.00
#
_symmetry.space_group_name_H-M   'P 1'
#
loop_
_entity.id
_entity.type
_entity.pdbx_description
1 polymer ?
#
loop_
_entity_poly.entity_id
_entity_poly.type
_entity_poly.pdbx_seq_one_letter_code
_entity_poly.pdbx_strand_id
1 'polypeptide(L)'
;MSIREKLEEIERETLSPKACFSSQTRGRERSVTLHPLRTEFQRDRDRIIHSKSFRRLKHKTQVFLAPFGDHYRTRLTHTLEVSQIARTITKALRLNEDLTEAIALGHDLGHTPFGHAGEETLAKLLPDGFSHYEQSLRVVEKIEWEGKGLNLTYEVRDGIFKHSKGRGKILDDEKQNMPVTLEGQVARVSDIIAYVNHDIDDARRAEVIKEKDIPSYLIQVLGEWHASRIDRMVEDVVDASLKASLEKIAMSEKIEKAITDLRDFLYEKVYFNPQARPEIEKAEKIITDLYEYILKNPEDYIKPYPQDDSLEKRTGDFIAGMTDRYALGLYEKIFFPRSWPAF
;
A
#
# COMPACT_ATOMS: atom_id res chain seq x y z
N MET A 1 6.25 29.44 23.04
CA MET A 1 5.72 28.14 22.63
C MET A 1 5.07 28.26 21.26
N SER A 2 5.59 27.56 20.27
CA SER A 2 5.08 27.50 18.89
C SER A 2 3.75 26.72 18.80
N ILE A 3 3.03 26.81 17.68
CA ILE A 3 1.78 26.03 17.48
C ILE A 3 2.09 24.53 17.50
N ARG A 4 3.19 24.11 16.86
CA ARG A 4 3.67 22.72 16.91
C ARG A 4 3.85 22.23 18.35
N GLU A 5 4.54 23.00 19.20
CA GLU A 5 4.79 22.58 20.60
C GLU A 5 3.50 22.42 21.40
N LYS A 6 2.47 23.22 21.10
CA LYS A 6 1.13 23.06 21.69
C LYS A 6 0.44 21.78 21.21
N LEU A 7 0.57 21.43 19.93
CA LEU A 7 0.04 20.16 19.40
C LEU A 7 0.74 18.96 20.06
N GLU A 8 2.07 19.01 20.20
CA GLU A 8 2.85 17.99 20.91
C GLU A 8 2.45 17.88 22.39
N GLU A 9 2.00 18.96 23.02
CA GLU A 9 1.46 18.95 24.39
C GLU A 9 0.08 18.31 24.47
N ILE A 10 -0.81 18.64 23.53
CA ILE A 10 -2.12 17.97 23.40
C ILE A 10 -1.93 16.47 23.19
N GLU A 11 -0.96 16.05 22.37
CA GLU A 11 -0.63 14.62 22.20
C GLU A 11 -0.32 13.98 23.57
N ARG A 12 0.54 14.60 24.38
CA ARG A 12 0.93 14.09 25.72
C ARG A 12 -0.24 13.96 26.69
N GLU A 13 -1.19 14.88 26.63
CA GLU A 13 -2.36 14.88 27.53
C GLU A 13 -3.45 13.90 27.08
N THR A 14 -3.60 13.72 25.76
CA THR A 14 -4.78 13.06 25.18
C THR A 14 -4.50 11.68 24.59
N LEU A 15 -3.27 11.33 24.23
CA LEU A 15 -2.94 10.00 23.72
C LEU A 15 -2.69 9.00 24.85
N SER A 16 -2.78 7.71 24.50
CA SER A 16 -2.34 6.62 25.35
C SER A 16 -0.84 6.76 25.65
N PRO A 17 -0.35 6.42 26.86
CA PRO A 17 1.08 6.36 27.15
C PRO A 17 1.86 5.37 26.26
N LYS A 18 1.16 4.45 25.59
CA LYS A 18 1.73 3.48 24.64
C LYS A 18 1.77 4.00 23.19
N ALA A 19 1.18 5.17 22.92
CA ALA A 19 1.20 5.80 21.60
C ALA A 19 2.59 6.34 21.25
N CYS A 20 2.84 6.51 19.95
CA CYS A 20 4.05 7.18 19.48
C CYS A 20 3.86 8.71 19.48
N PHE A 21 4.56 9.41 20.36
CA PHE A 21 4.53 10.87 20.41
C PHE A 21 5.40 11.48 19.33
N SER A 22 4.89 12.49 18.63
CA SER A 22 5.63 13.15 17.54
C SER A 22 6.89 13.86 18.04
N SER A 23 6.88 14.34 19.29
CA SER A 23 8.05 14.92 19.96
C SER A 23 9.12 13.90 20.35
N GLN A 24 8.81 12.60 20.32
CA GLN A 24 9.72 11.50 20.67
C GLN A 24 10.16 10.68 19.45
N THR A 25 9.91 11.17 18.24
CA THR A 25 10.40 10.54 17.01
C THR A 25 11.91 10.31 17.06
N ARG A 26 12.37 9.19 16.49
CA ARG A 26 13.79 8.94 16.19
C ARG A 26 14.33 9.87 15.11
N GLY A 27 13.44 10.65 14.49
CA GLY A 27 13.78 11.70 13.54
C GLY A 27 13.95 11.20 12.12
N ARG A 28 14.61 12.03 11.33
CA ARG A 28 14.84 11.84 9.90
C ARG A 28 16.31 11.58 9.65
N GLU A 29 16.61 10.92 8.54
CA GLU A 29 17.99 10.69 8.13
C GLU A 29 18.75 12.01 7.89
N ARG A 30 18.09 12.96 7.20
CA ARG A 30 18.63 14.31 7.02
C ARG A 30 17.94 15.27 7.95
N SER A 31 18.71 15.90 8.84
CA SER A 31 18.19 16.89 9.79
C SER A 31 17.54 18.06 9.05
N VAL A 32 16.40 18.51 9.56
CA VAL A 32 15.66 19.66 9.05
C VAL A 32 15.18 20.51 10.22
N THR A 33 15.08 21.81 10.01
CA THR A 33 14.48 22.71 10.99
C THR A 33 13.06 22.27 11.29
N LEU A 34 12.72 22.27 12.59
CA LEU A 34 11.39 21.97 13.09
C LEU A 34 10.39 23.01 12.59
N HIS A 35 9.19 22.58 12.24
CA HIS A 35 8.18 23.48 11.68
C HIS A 35 7.46 24.24 12.81
N PRO A 36 7.17 25.54 12.67
CA PRO A 36 6.50 26.30 13.74
C PRO A 36 5.03 25.88 13.96
N LEU A 37 4.41 25.25 12.96
CA LEU A 37 2.97 24.90 12.97
C LEU A 37 2.63 23.41 13.04
N ARG A 38 3.48 22.54 12.48
CA ARG A 38 3.11 21.15 12.17
C ARG A 38 4.03 20.20 12.92
N THR A 39 3.48 19.12 13.46
CA THR A 39 4.27 18.03 14.05
C THR A 39 5.03 17.26 12.96
N GLU A 40 6.02 16.46 13.35
CA GLU A 40 6.84 15.74 12.38
C GLU A 40 6.03 14.72 11.54
N PHE A 41 5.02 14.08 12.13
CA PHE A 41 4.14 13.14 11.41
C PHE A 41 3.16 13.85 10.47
N GLN A 42 2.65 15.03 10.84
CA GLN A 42 1.87 15.87 9.91
C GLN A 42 2.68 16.26 8.68
N ARG A 43 3.96 16.61 8.87
CA ARG A 43 4.86 16.94 7.75
C ARG A 43 5.09 15.73 6.85
N ASP A 44 5.14 14.52 7.39
CA ASP A 44 5.31 13.29 6.62
C ASP A 44 4.09 13.00 5.76
N ARG A 45 2.90 13.04 6.37
CA ARG A 45 1.63 12.93 5.65
C ARG A 45 1.56 13.89 4.47
N ASP A 46 1.85 15.17 4.73
CA ASP A 46 1.74 16.20 3.70
C ASP A 46 2.77 15.99 2.56
N ARG A 47 3.99 15.52 2.88
CA ARG A 47 4.99 15.17 1.86
C ARG A 47 4.55 14.00 0.99
N ILE A 48 3.94 12.97 1.59
CA ILE A 48 3.40 11.81 0.86
C ILE A 48 2.30 12.25 -0.09
N ILE A 49 1.28 12.97 0.41
CA ILE A 49 0.12 13.41 -0.39
C ILE A 49 0.55 14.23 -1.63
N HIS A 50 1.57 15.09 -1.48
CA HIS A 50 2.02 15.97 -2.55
C HIS A 50 3.01 15.31 -3.54
N SER A 51 3.45 14.08 -3.26
CA SER A 51 4.38 13.34 -4.11
C SER A 51 3.79 13.03 -5.50
N LYS A 52 4.65 12.72 -6.47
CA LYS A 52 4.19 12.29 -7.80
C LYS A 52 3.69 10.84 -7.74
N SER A 53 4.34 9.99 -6.95
CA SER A 53 3.95 8.60 -6.73
C SER A 53 2.56 8.48 -6.14
N PHE A 54 2.19 9.28 -5.13
CA PHE A 54 0.83 9.27 -4.58
C PHE A 54 -0.22 9.66 -5.63
N ARG A 55 0.05 10.69 -6.45
CA ARG A 55 -0.84 11.08 -7.56
C ARG A 55 -1.03 9.99 -8.60
N ARG A 56 -0.01 9.14 -8.83
CA ARG A 56 -0.08 8.03 -9.79
C ARG A 56 -0.97 6.89 -9.32
N LEU A 57 -1.24 6.75 -8.02
CA LEU A 57 -2.16 5.73 -7.47
C LEU A 57 -3.56 5.83 -8.09
N LYS A 58 -3.99 7.03 -8.51
CA LYS A 58 -5.26 7.26 -9.23
C LYS A 58 -5.35 6.46 -10.54
N HIS A 59 -4.21 6.14 -11.15
CA HIS A 59 -4.13 5.53 -12.47
C HIS A 59 -3.44 4.17 -12.44
N LYS A 60 -3.40 3.54 -11.26
CA LYS A 60 -2.94 2.17 -11.05
C LYS A 60 -4.13 1.34 -10.56
N THR A 61 -4.33 0.19 -11.18
CA THR A 61 -5.39 -0.72 -10.80
C THR A 61 -5.04 -1.47 -9.51
N GLN A 62 -6.04 -1.74 -8.68
CA GLN A 62 -5.89 -2.50 -7.44
C GLN A 62 -5.77 -4.01 -7.73
N VAL A 63 -6.85 -4.66 -8.21
CA VAL A 63 -6.92 -6.11 -8.39
C VAL A 63 -7.18 -6.56 -9.83
N PHE A 64 -8.20 -6.04 -10.50
CA PHE A 64 -8.59 -6.54 -11.82
C PHE A 64 -7.84 -5.83 -12.95
N LEU A 65 -7.02 -6.56 -13.71
CA LEU A 65 -6.15 -5.99 -14.75
C LEU A 65 -6.82 -5.09 -15.79
N ALA A 66 -8.13 -5.23 -16.00
CA ALA A 66 -9.00 -4.19 -16.53
C ALA A 66 -10.44 -4.72 -16.64
N PRO A 67 -11.36 -4.33 -15.75
CA PRO A 67 -12.75 -4.24 -16.10
C PRO A 67 -13.04 -2.75 -16.33
N PHE A 68 -13.26 -2.39 -17.60
CA PHE A 68 -13.61 -1.04 -17.99
C PHE A 68 -14.95 -0.65 -17.32
N GLY A 69 -14.91 0.26 -16.35
CA GLY A 69 -16.07 0.82 -15.67
C GLY A 69 -15.64 1.81 -14.57
N ASP A 70 -16.42 2.88 -14.37
CA ASP A 70 -16.07 3.99 -13.47
C ASP A 70 -16.06 3.63 -11.97
N HIS A 71 -16.50 2.41 -11.62
CA HIS A 71 -16.75 1.99 -10.24
C HIS A 71 -15.71 1.00 -9.68
N TYR A 72 -14.72 0.59 -10.46
CA TYR A 72 -13.64 -0.27 -9.94
C TYR A 72 -12.61 0.53 -9.15
N ARG A 73 -12.11 -0.07 -8.07
CA ARG A 73 -11.16 0.61 -7.20
C ARG A 73 -9.80 0.75 -7.86
N THR A 74 -9.26 1.95 -7.71
CA THR A 74 -7.85 2.26 -7.98
C THR A 74 -7.06 2.09 -6.69
N ARG A 75 -5.72 2.07 -6.79
CA ARG A 75 -4.88 2.09 -5.58
C ARG A 75 -5.11 3.32 -4.71
N LEU A 76 -5.50 4.44 -5.31
CA LEU A 76 -5.81 5.65 -4.54
C LEU A 76 -7.07 5.44 -3.68
N THR A 77 -8.14 4.86 -4.24
CA THR A 77 -9.37 4.60 -3.48
C THR A 77 -9.14 3.56 -2.38
N HIS A 78 -8.34 2.51 -2.66
CA HIS A 78 -7.87 1.57 -1.62
C HIS A 78 -7.16 2.32 -0.49
N THR A 79 -6.15 3.10 -0.83
CA THR A 79 -5.33 3.85 0.13
C THR A 79 -6.17 4.79 1.00
N LEU A 80 -7.24 5.39 0.45
CA LEU A 80 -8.18 6.22 1.20
C LEU A 80 -9.06 5.39 2.16
N GLU A 81 -9.52 4.21 1.74
CA GLU A 81 -10.26 3.27 2.61
C GLU A 81 -9.38 2.78 3.76
N VAL A 82 -8.13 2.37 3.48
CA VAL A 82 -7.14 1.98 4.49
C VAL A 82 -6.91 3.10 5.49
N SER A 83 -6.67 4.32 5.01
CA SER A 83 -6.48 5.50 5.88
C SER A 83 -7.70 5.75 6.77
N GLN A 84 -8.91 5.65 6.23
CA GLN A 84 -10.14 5.86 7.00
C GLN A 84 -10.29 4.80 8.10
N ILE A 85 -10.14 3.52 7.78
CA ILE A 85 -10.22 2.42 8.74
C ILE A 85 -9.15 2.57 9.84
N ALA A 86 -7.91 2.85 9.43
CA ALA A 86 -6.78 3.00 10.33
C ALA A 86 -6.97 4.16 11.31
N ARG A 87 -7.51 5.29 10.84
CA ARG A 87 -7.83 6.44 11.69
C ARG A 87 -8.96 6.13 12.68
N THR A 88 -9.96 5.35 12.27
CA THR A 88 -11.04 4.92 13.18
C THR A 88 -10.50 4.08 14.33
N ILE A 89 -9.71 3.03 14.04
CA ILE A 89 -9.07 2.18 15.05
C ILE A 89 -8.16 3.02 15.96
N THR A 90 -7.33 3.87 15.34
CA THR A 90 -6.37 4.73 16.05
C THR A 90 -7.04 5.66 17.06
N LYS A 91 -8.15 6.31 16.67
CA LYS A 91 -8.91 7.18 17.57
C LYS A 91 -9.50 6.41 18.74
N ALA A 92 -10.09 5.24 18.49
CA ALA A 92 -10.67 4.41 19.52
C ALA A 92 -9.62 3.97 20.56
N LEU A 93 -8.39 3.71 20.11
CA LEU A 93 -7.27 3.29 20.97
C LEU A 93 -6.44 4.46 21.54
N ARG A 94 -6.80 5.71 21.22
CA ARG A 94 -6.03 6.92 21.58
C ARG A 94 -4.56 6.85 21.14
N LEU A 95 -4.29 6.32 19.95
CA LEU A 95 -2.96 6.29 19.33
C LEU A 95 -2.73 7.52 18.43
N ASN A 96 -1.53 7.70 17.88
CA ASN A 96 -1.21 8.86 17.04
C ASN A 96 -1.82 8.74 15.63
N GLU A 97 -2.85 9.57 15.38
CA GLU A 97 -3.60 9.57 14.12
C GLU A 97 -2.77 10.04 12.93
N ASP A 98 -1.96 11.09 13.09
CA ASP A 98 -1.13 11.63 12.01
C ASP A 98 -0.04 10.64 11.57
N LEU A 99 0.55 9.89 12.52
CA LEU A 99 1.48 8.80 12.20
C LEU A 99 0.80 7.68 11.42
N THR A 100 -0.33 7.20 11.91
CA THR A 100 -1.07 6.10 11.28
C THR A 100 -1.54 6.49 9.87
N GLU A 101 -2.08 7.70 9.72
CA GLU A 101 -2.51 8.24 8.43
C GLU A 101 -1.33 8.38 7.46
N ALA A 102 -0.17 8.89 7.91
CA ALA A 102 1.02 8.98 7.07
C ALA A 102 1.48 7.60 6.56
N ILE A 103 1.49 6.58 7.42
CA ILE A 103 1.84 5.21 7.03
C ILE A 103 0.82 4.66 6.02
N ALA A 104 -0.46 4.77 6.33
CA ALA A 104 -1.54 4.31 5.46
C ALA A 104 -1.51 4.98 4.08
N LEU A 105 -1.20 6.28 3.98
CA LEU A 105 -1.08 6.96 2.69
C LEU A 105 0.19 6.59 1.91
N GLY A 106 1.22 6.10 2.61
CA GLY A 106 2.52 5.76 2.03
C GLY A 106 2.72 4.30 1.65
N HIS A 107 1.89 3.38 2.18
CA HIS A 107 2.13 1.93 2.08
C HIS A 107 2.20 1.41 0.63
N ASP A 108 1.40 2.02 -0.24
CA ASP A 108 1.13 1.51 -1.59
C ASP A 108 1.87 2.24 -2.72
N LEU A 109 2.77 3.18 -2.37
CA LEU A 109 3.47 4.05 -3.33
C LEU A 109 4.32 3.30 -4.37
N GLY A 110 4.81 2.11 -4.02
CA GLY A 110 5.74 1.30 -4.80
C GLY A 110 5.08 0.28 -5.72
N HIS A 111 3.76 0.15 -5.72
CA HIS A 111 3.11 -0.83 -6.56
C HIS A 111 3.35 -0.58 -8.05
N THR A 112 3.56 -1.66 -8.79
CA THR A 112 3.74 -1.67 -10.24
C THR A 112 2.46 -1.30 -10.98
N PRO A 113 2.55 -0.90 -12.27
CA PRO A 113 1.40 -1.03 -13.15
C PRO A 113 0.91 -2.49 -13.16
N PHE A 114 -0.37 -2.69 -13.46
CA PHE A 114 -0.97 -4.04 -13.58
C PHE A 114 -0.99 -4.87 -12.28
N GLY A 115 -0.93 -4.23 -11.11
CA GLY A 115 -1.06 -4.90 -9.82
C GLY A 115 -0.06 -6.05 -9.63
N HIS A 116 -0.54 -7.19 -9.11
CA HIS A 116 0.29 -8.36 -8.81
C HIS A 116 1.02 -8.93 -10.02
N ALA A 117 0.43 -8.87 -11.22
CA ALA A 117 1.09 -9.36 -12.44
C ALA A 117 2.39 -8.57 -12.72
N GLY A 118 2.35 -7.24 -12.55
CA GLY A 118 3.54 -6.40 -12.71
C GLY A 118 4.59 -6.68 -11.63
N GLU A 119 4.16 -6.92 -10.40
CA GLU A 119 5.04 -7.23 -9.26
C GLU A 119 5.76 -8.56 -9.47
N GLU A 120 5.02 -9.62 -9.79
CA GLU A 120 5.58 -10.94 -10.08
C GLU A 120 6.51 -10.93 -11.30
N THR A 121 6.17 -10.14 -12.33
CA THR A 121 7.03 -10.00 -13.51
C THR A 121 8.34 -9.31 -13.16
N LEU A 122 8.31 -8.17 -12.46
CA LEU A 122 9.54 -7.49 -12.04
C LEU A 122 10.36 -8.34 -11.06
N ALA A 123 9.71 -9.14 -10.21
CA ALA A 123 10.42 -10.05 -9.30
C ALA A 123 11.22 -11.12 -10.05
N LYS A 124 10.73 -11.57 -11.22
CA LYS A 124 11.45 -12.50 -12.10
C LYS A 124 12.58 -11.81 -12.89
N LEU A 125 12.38 -10.55 -13.27
CA LEU A 125 13.31 -9.80 -14.13
C LEU A 125 14.48 -9.18 -13.35
N LEU A 126 14.25 -8.74 -12.11
CA LEU A 126 15.28 -8.11 -11.29
C LEU A 126 16.12 -9.15 -10.54
N PRO A 127 17.47 -9.04 -10.54
CA PRO A 127 18.35 -10.00 -9.86
C PRO A 127 18.05 -10.16 -8.36
N ASP A 128 17.71 -9.05 -7.69
CA ASP A 128 17.40 -9.04 -6.25
C ASP A 128 15.93 -9.34 -5.94
N GLY A 129 15.13 -9.67 -6.96
CA GLY A 129 13.68 -9.71 -6.86
C GLY A 129 13.03 -8.34 -6.76
N PHE A 130 11.73 -8.35 -6.47
CA PHE A 130 10.89 -7.15 -6.35
C PHE A 130 9.72 -7.42 -5.41
N SER A 131 9.43 -6.46 -4.54
CA SER A 131 8.20 -6.42 -3.76
C SER A 131 7.70 -4.97 -3.66
N HIS A 132 6.39 -4.78 -3.66
CA HIS A 132 5.80 -3.44 -3.62
C HIS A 132 6.15 -2.68 -2.34
N TYR A 133 6.24 -3.35 -1.17
CA TYR A 133 6.52 -2.68 0.10
C TYR A 133 7.98 -2.20 0.19
N GLU A 134 8.95 -2.96 -0.33
CA GLU A 134 10.34 -2.50 -0.50
C GLU A 134 10.39 -1.33 -1.46
N GLN A 135 9.62 -1.42 -2.55
CA GLN A 135 9.55 -0.34 -3.53
C GLN A 135 8.90 0.92 -2.95
N SER A 136 7.88 0.79 -2.09
CA SER A 136 7.24 1.93 -1.40
C SER A 136 8.22 2.65 -0.49
N LEU A 137 9.03 1.90 0.27
CA LEU A 137 10.11 2.46 1.07
C LEU A 137 11.13 3.17 0.16
N ARG A 138 11.54 2.51 -0.92
CA ARG A 138 12.50 3.06 -1.88
C ARG A 138 11.98 4.33 -2.56
N VAL A 139 10.67 4.42 -2.83
CA VAL A 139 10.04 5.64 -3.37
C VAL A 139 10.27 6.82 -2.44
N VAL A 140 10.03 6.64 -1.14
CA VAL A 140 10.13 7.71 -0.16
C VAL A 140 11.56 8.01 0.31
N GLU A 141 12.50 7.09 0.11
CA GLU A 141 13.91 7.28 0.49
C GLU A 141 14.80 7.73 -0.66
N LYS A 142 14.58 7.21 -1.86
CA LYS A 142 15.55 7.31 -2.96
C LYS A 142 14.98 7.83 -4.28
N ILE A 143 13.69 7.69 -4.58
CA ILE A 143 13.19 8.00 -5.94
C ILE A 143 12.59 9.39 -6.04
N GLU A 144 11.70 9.74 -5.10
CA GLU A 144 11.05 11.04 -5.10
C GLU A 144 12.05 12.19 -4.97
N TRP A 145 11.61 13.39 -5.35
CA TRP A 145 12.45 14.59 -5.26
C TRP A 145 13.83 14.45 -5.92
N GLU A 146 13.84 13.89 -7.12
CA GLU A 146 15.03 13.76 -7.97
C GLU A 146 16.18 12.96 -7.34
N GLY A 147 15.87 11.79 -6.79
CA GLY A 147 16.91 10.93 -6.21
C GLY A 147 17.12 11.14 -4.71
N LYS A 148 16.46 12.13 -4.11
CA LYS A 148 16.68 12.51 -2.71
C LYS A 148 15.69 11.82 -1.76
N GLY A 149 14.53 11.40 -2.23
CA GLY A 149 13.43 10.94 -1.40
C GLY A 149 12.73 12.08 -0.64
N LEU A 150 11.66 11.71 0.07
CA LEU A 150 10.82 12.58 0.88
C LEU A 150 11.39 12.84 2.28
N ASN A 151 12.48 12.15 2.68
CA ASN A 151 13.13 12.31 3.99
C ASN A 151 12.16 12.18 5.18
N LEU A 152 11.32 11.15 5.16
CA LEU A 152 10.29 10.91 6.18
C LEU A 152 10.93 10.50 7.53
N THR A 153 10.16 10.62 8.60
CA THR A 153 10.56 10.10 9.92
C THR A 153 10.78 8.60 9.88
N TYR A 154 11.57 8.08 10.81
CA TYR A 154 11.85 6.64 10.90
C TYR A 154 10.56 5.82 11.10
N GLU A 155 9.63 6.30 11.92
CA GLU A 155 8.40 5.57 12.27
C GLU A 155 7.50 5.37 11.05
N VAL A 156 7.36 6.40 10.21
CA VAL A 156 6.59 6.31 8.96
C VAL A 156 7.25 5.34 7.99
N ARG A 157 8.58 5.39 7.85
CA ARG A 157 9.34 4.48 6.97
C ARG A 157 9.23 3.02 7.41
N ASP A 158 9.40 2.75 8.71
CA ASP A 158 9.25 1.41 9.27
C ASP A 158 7.83 0.87 9.08
N GLY A 159 6.81 1.71 9.31
CA GLY A 159 5.42 1.36 9.05
C GLY A 159 5.15 1.03 7.57
N ILE A 160 5.64 1.86 6.64
CA ILE A 160 5.53 1.60 5.19
C ILE A 160 6.23 0.31 4.82
N PHE A 161 7.42 0.04 5.36
CA PHE A 161 8.17 -1.17 5.01
C PHE A 161 7.52 -2.46 5.54
N LYS A 162 6.94 -2.41 6.74
CA LYS A 162 6.43 -3.60 7.45
C LYS A 162 4.91 -3.76 7.41
N HIS A 163 4.21 -2.96 6.60
CA HIS A 163 2.76 -3.05 6.47
C HIS A 163 2.33 -4.40 5.86
N SER A 164 3.08 -4.87 4.85
CA SER A 164 2.75 -6.09 4.13
C SER A 164 3.44 -7.30 4.75
N LYS A 165 2.71 -8.39 4.81
CA LYS A 165 3.28 -9.74 4.86
C LYS A 165 2.65 -10.52 3.73
N GLY A 166 3.45 -11.36 3.08
CA GLY A 166 2.94 -12.39 2.17
C GLY A 166 2.00 -13.36 2.89
N ARG A 167 1.83 -14.58 2.34
CA ARG A 167 0.92 -15.56 2.94
C ARG A 167 1.37 -15.94 4.37
N GLY A 168 0.45 -15.88 5.33
CA GLY A 168 0.72 -16.22 6.74
C GLY A 168 -0.20 -15.54 7.74
N LYS A 169 0.12 -15.66 9.04
CA LYS A 169 -0.62 -14.96 10.12
C LYS A 169 -0.62 -13.45 9.88
N ILE A 170 -1.75 -12.81 10.16
CA ILE A 170 -1.96 -11.37 9.97
C ILE A 170 -1.02 -10.58 10.90
N LEU A 171 -1.06 -10.96 12.17
CA LEU A 171 -0.19 -10.45 13.23
C LEU A 171 0.85 -11.52 13.54
N ASP A 172 2.13 -11.15 13.47
CA ASP A 172 3.22 -12.08 13.78
C ASP A 172 3.52 -12.11 15.28
N ASP A 173 3.94 -13.27 15.76
CA ASP A 173 4.49 -13.44 17.09
C ASP A 173 5.95 -12.93 17.14
N GLU A 174 6.65 -12.92 16.00
CA GLU A 174 8.02 -12.40 15.89
C GLU A 174 8.05 -10.86 15.78
N LYS A 175 8.61 -10.21 16.80
CA LYS A 175 8.73 -8.75 16.87
C LYS A 175 9.51 -8.13 15.70
N GLN A 176 10.48 -8.84 15.11
CA GLN A 176 11.26 -8.29 13.98
C GLN A 176 10.41 -7.98 12.74
N ASN A 177 9.32 -8.72 12.53
CA ASN A 177 8.47 -8.63 11.34
C ASN A 177 7.28 -7.69 11.54
N MET A 178 7.21 -7.02 12.69
CA MET A 178 6.14 -6.09 13.05
C MET A 178 6.66 -4.65 13.03
N PRO A 179 5.80 -3.69 12.63
CA PRO A 179 6.08 -2.28 12.84
C PRO A 179 6.45 -1.99 14.29
N VAL A 180 7.41 -1.09 14.49
CA VAL A 180 7.93 -0.73 15.82
C VAL A 180 6.90 0.02 16.67
N THR A 181 5.92 0.66 16.03
CA THR A 181 4.84 1.41 16.67
C THR A 181 3.51 0.66 16.58
N LEU A 182 2.61 0.88 17.54
CA LEU A 182 1.25 0.35 17.48
C LEU A 182 0.50 0.96 16.28
N GLU A 183 0.76 2.22 15.96
CA GLU A 183 0.23 2.94 14.79
C GLU A 183 0.57 2.23 13.48
N GLY A 184 1.81 1.75 13.32
CA GLY A 184 2.19 0.95 12.15
C GLY A 184 1.48 -0.39 12.12
N GLN A 185 1.26 -1.03 13.27
CA GLN A 185 0.47 -2.27 13.36
C GLN A 185 -1.00 -2.03 13.00
N VAL A 186 -1.57 -0.89 13.40
CA VAL A 186 -2.93 -0.48 13.01
C VAL A 186 -2.99 -0.31 11.49
N ALA A 187 -2.06 0.41 10.88
CA ALA A 187 -2.04 0.59 9.42
C ALA A 187 -2.02 -0.74 8.67
N ARG A 188 -1.20 -1.70 9.15
CA ARG A 188 -1.12 -3.07 8.62
C ARG A 188 -2.44 -3.84 8.71
N VAL A 189 -3.08 -3.86 9.88
CA VAL A 189 -4.37 -4.55 10.04
C VAL A 189 -5.45 -3.87 9.20
N SER A 190 -5.40 -2.54 9.09
CA SER A 190 -6.38 -1.77 8.31
C SER A 190 -6.28 -2.05 6.82
N ASP A 191 -5.07 -2.23 6.29
CA ASP A 191 -4.85 -2.65 4.90
C ASP A 191 -5.54 -3.98 4.62
N ILE A 192 -5.38 -4.93 5.53
CA ILE A 192 -6.02 -6.25 5.42
C ILE A 192 -7.54 -6.15 5.47
N ILE A 193 -8.09 -5.40 6.42
CA ILE A 193 -9.54 -5.18 6.53
C ILE A 193 -10.08 -4.53 5.25
N ALA A 194 -9.37 -3.56 4.69
CA ALA A 194 -9.80 -2.88 3.47
C ALA A 194 -9.87 -3.84 2.28
N TYR A 195 -8.77 -4.56 2.00
CA TYR A 195 -8.74 -5.35 0.76
C TYR A 195 -9.68 -6.56 0.79
N VAL A 196 -9.77 -7.28 1.92
CA VAL A 196 -10.68 -8.43 2.01
C VAL A 196 -12.15 -8.02 1.85
N ASN A 197 -12.48 -6.77 2.15
CA ASN A 197 -13.83 -6.25 1.97
C ASN A 197 -14.09 -5.81 0.53
N HIS A 198 -13.21 -4.98 -0.01
CA HIS A 198 -13.46 -4.41 -1.30
C HIS A 198 -13.25 -5.38 -2.47
N ASP A 199 -12.42 -6.41 -2.30
CA ASP A 199 -12.14 -7.37 -3.36
C ASP A 199 -13.32 -8.31 -3.54
N ILE A 200 -14.08 -8.58 -2.48
CA ILE A 200 -15.38 -9.24 -2.59
C ILE A 200 -16.31 -8.41 -3.47
N ASP A 201 -16.42 -7.10 -3.20
CA ASP A 201 -17.35 -6.23 -3.91
C ASP A 201 -16.96 -6.08 -5.39
N ASP A 202 -15.67 -5.89 -5.67
CA ASP A 202 -15.17 -5.77 -7.04
C ASP A 202 -15.27 -7.12 -7.79
N ALA A 203 -15.02 -8.25 -7.12
CA ALA A 203 -15.20 -9.58 -7.71
C ALA A 203 -16.66 -9.93 -7.98
N ARG A 204 -17.59 -9.49 -7.12
CA ARG A 204 -19.04 -9.61 -7.37
C ARG A 204 -19.46 -8.74 -8.56
N ARG A 205 -18.95 -7.51 -8.64
CA ARG A 205 -19.24 -6.58 -9.76
C ARG A 205 -18.71 -7.10 -11.09
N ALA A 206 -17.55 -7.74 -11.07
CA ALA A 206 -16.94 -8.38 -12.24
C ALA A 206 -17.57 -9.76 -12.56
N GLU A 207 -18.60 -10.18 -11.83
CA GLU A 207 -19.26 -11.49 -11.96
C GLU A 207 -18.32 -12.70 -11.80
N VAL A 208 -17.15 -12.49 -11.17
CA VAL A 208 -16.15 -13.53 -10.89
C VAL A 208 -16.61 -14.44 -9.76
N ILE A 209 -17.27 -13.88 -8.76
CA ILE A 209 -17.90 -14.61 -7.67
C ILE A 209 -19.36 -14.19 -7.49
N LYS A 210 -20.19 -15.11 -7.03
CA LYS A 210 -21.55 -14.84 -6.56
C LYS A 210 -21.57 -14.85 -5.05
N GLU A 211 -22.56 -14.20 -4.47
CA GLU A 211 -22.73 -14.11 -3.01
C GLU A 211 -22.81 -15.50 -2.35
N LYS A 212 -23.49 -16.44 -3.00
CA LYS A 212 -23.58 -17.84 -2.57
C LYS A 212 -22.26 -18.62 -2.59
N ASP A 213 -21.24 -18.09 -3.27
CA ASP A 213 -19.93 -18.73 -3.36
C ASP A 213 -19.11 -18.43 -2.09
N ILE A 214 -19.42 -17.34 -1.38
CA ILE A 214 -18.80 -16.99 -0.10
C ILE A 214 -19.27 -17.99 0.97
N PRO A 215 -18.37 -18.67 1.68
CA PRO A 215 -18.74 -19.60 2.74
C PRO A 215 -19.70 -18.98 3.76
N SER A 216 -20.83 -19.65 4.02
CA SER A 216 -21.90 -19.12 4.86
C SER A 216 -21.46 -18.77 6.29
N TYR A 217 -20.50 -19.51 6.85
CA TYR A 217 -19.95 -19.21 8.17
C TYR A 217 -19.17 -17.88 8.19
N LEU A 218 -18.52 -17.49 7.08
CA LEU A 218 -17.84 -16.19 6.99
C LEU A 218 -18.85 -15.05 7.00
N ILE A 219 -19.98 -15.22 6.32
CA ILE A 219 -21.10 -14.26 6.37
C ILE A 219 -21.66 -14.14 7.79
N GLN A 220 -21.80 -15.27 8.50
CA GLN A 220 -22.28 -15.26 9.89
C GLN A 220 -21.30 -14.59 10.87
N VAL A 221 -19.99 -14.77 10.66
CA VAL A 221 -18.95 -14.24 11.56
C VAL A 221 -18.64 -12.77 11.25
N LEU A 222 -18.40 -12.45 9.98
CA LEU A 222 -17.96 -11.14 9.53
C LEU A 222 -19.13 -10.24 9.15
N GLY A 223 -20.24 -10.79 8.65
CA GLY A 223 -21.38 -10.02 8.18
C GLY A 223 -21.57 -10.09 6.68
N GLU A 224 -22.81 -9.86 6.27
CA GLU A 224 -23.28 -9.93 4.88
C GLU A 224 -22.93 -8.67 4.08
N TRP A 225 -23.03 -7.50 4.72
CA TRP A 225 -22.87 -6.21 4.07
C TRP A 225 -21.46 -5.65 4.28
N HIS A 226 -20.93 -4.96 3.26
CA HIS A 226 -19.61 -4.32 3.29
C HIS A 226 -19.37 -3.51 4.58
N ALA A 227 -20.30 -2.62 4.94
CA ALA A 227 -20.21 -1.84 6.16
C ALA A 227 -20.17 -2.73 7.43
N SER A 228 -21.07 -3.72 7.52
CA SER A 228 -21.14 -4.61 8.68
C SER A 228 -19.90 -5.49 8.87
N ARG A 229 -19.18 -5.80 7.79
CA ARG A 229 -17.90 -6.52 7.83
C ARG A 229 -16.78 -5.65 8.37
N ILE A 230 -16.66 -4.43 7.85
CA ILE A 230 -15.68 -3.46 8.34
C ILE A 230 -15.93 -3.19 9.84
N ASP A 231 -17.17 -2.89 10.22
CA ASP A 231 -17.52 -2.57 11.61
C ASP A 231 -17.13 -3.71 12.55
N ARG A 232 -17.52 -4.95 12.25
CA ARG A 232 -17.17 -6.11 13.10
C ARG A 232 -15.67 -6.35 13.21
N MET A 233 -14.92 -6.21 12.11
CA MET A 233 -13.47 -6.38 12.16
C MET A 233 -12.81 -5.27 12.96
N VAL A 234 -13.24 -4.02 12.78
CA VAL A 234 -12.73 -2.85 13.50
C VAL A 234 -13.04 -2.93 14.99
N GLU A 235 -14.28 -3.25 15.36
CA GLU A 235 -14.72 -3.43 16.75
C GLU A 235 -13.90 -4.53 17.45
N ASP A 236 -13.71 -5.67 16.78
CA ASP A 236 -12.92 -6.77 17.34
C ASP A 236 -11.44 -6.39 17.55
N VAL A 237 -10.83 -5.70 16.57
CA VAL A 237 -9.45 -5.22 16.69
C VAL A 237 -9.31 -4.28 17.89
N VAL A 238 -10.25 -3.34 18.06
CA VAL A 238 -10.25 -2.40 19.17
C VAL A 238 -10.40 -3.15 20.51
N ASP A 239 -11.42 -3.99 20.63
CA ASP A 239 -11.70 -4.74 21.86
C ASP A 239 -10.57 -5.68 22.26
N ALA A 240 -10.02 -6.43 21.31
CA ALA A 240 -8.92 -7.34 21.54
C ALA A 240 -7.64 -6.61 21.94
N SER A 241 -7.34 -5.48 21.29
CA SER A 241 -6.18 -4.64 21.61
C SER A 241 -6.27 -4.01 23.00
N LEU A 242 -7.47 -3.58 23.40
CA LEU A 242 -7.73 -3.07 24.75
C LEU A 242 -7.62 -4.17 25.82
N LYS A 243 -8.15 -5.38 25.56
CA LYS A 243 -7.96 -6.54 26.45
C LYS A 243 -6.49 -6.92 26.60
N ALA A 244 -5.69 -6.73 25.57
CA ALA A 244 -4.24 -6.92 25.58
C ALA A 244 -3.46 -5.74 26.18
N SER A 245 -4.14 -4.77 26.82
CA SER A 245 -3.53 -3.59 27.45
C SER A 245 -2.63 -2.77 26.51
N LEU A 246 -2.88 -2.81 25.20
CA LEU A 246 -2.05 -2.18 24.17
C LEU A 246 -0.56 -2.60 24.21
N GLU A 247 -0.26 -3.83 24.62
CA GLU A 247 1.09 -4.40 24.42
C GLU A 247 1.34 -4.75 22.95
N LYS A 248 0.25 -5.00 22.20
CA LYS A 248 0.22 -5.16 20.74
C LYS A 248 -1.18 -4.83 20.21
N ILE A 249 -1.28 -4.55 18.92
CA ILE A 249 -2.56 -4.64 18.21
C ILE A 249 -2.93 -6.12 18.10
N ALA A 250 -4.19 -6.45 18.39
CA ALA A 250 -4.67 -7.82 18.48
C ALA A 250 -6.05 -7.98 17.81
N MET A 251 -6.41 -9.23 17.52
CA MET A 251 -7.75 -9.66 17.09
C MET A 251 -8.14 -10.89 17.91
N SER A 252 -9.44 -11.19 18.00
CA SER A 252 -9.88 -12.47 18.53
C SER A 252 -9.55 -13.60 17.55
N GLU A 253 -9.29 -14.80 18.08
CA GLU A 253 -9.03 -15.99 17.27
C GLU A 253 -10.14 -16.25 16.24
N LYS A 254 -11.39 -15.94 16.61
CA LYS A 254 -12.57 -16.10 15.75
C LYS A 254 -12.50 -15.19 14.52
N ILE A 255 -12.18 -13.91 14.71
CA ILE A 255 -12.10 -12.93 13.61
C ILE A 255 -10.83 -13.12 12.80
N GLU A 256 -9.69 -13.36 13.44
CA GLU A 256 -8.42 -13.64 12.74
C GLU A 256 -8.55 -14.86 11.82
N LYS A 257 -9.17 -15.94 12.31
CA LYS A 257 -9.44 -17.12 11.49
C LYS A 257 -10.36 -16.78 10.31
N ALA A 258 -11.46 -16.07 10.55
CA ALA A 258 -12.40 -15.72 9.50
C ALA A 258 -11.77 -14.81 8.42
N ILE A 259 -10.94 -13.83 8.78
CA ILE A 259 -10.21 -13.01 7.81
C ILE A 259 -9.22 -13.86 7.02
N THR A 260 -8.50 -14.77 7.69
CA THR A 260 -7.53 -15.67 7.04
C THR A 260 -8.23 -16.56 6.01
N ASP A 261 -9.33 -17.21 6.40
CA ASP A 261 -10.11 -18.08 5.51
C ASP A 261 -10.73 -17.28 4.35
N LEU A 262 -11.16 -16.03 4.59
CA LEU A 262 -11.71 -15.16 3.56
C LEU A 262 -10.63 -14.74 2.54
N ARG A 263 -9.42 -14.44 3.01
CA ARG A 263 -8.28 -14.16 2.15
C ARG A 263 -7.95 -15.37 1.28
N ASP A 264 -7.94 -16.57 1.84
CA ASP A 264 -7.66 -17.81 1.10
C ASP A 264 -8.75 -18.07 0.05
N PHE A 265 -10.02 -17.81 0.39
CA PHE A 265 -11.14 -17.85 -0.57
C PHE A 265 -10.95 -16.87 -1.74
N LEU A 266 -10.62 -15.60 -1.45
CA LEU A 266 -10.36 -14.60 -2.49
C LEU A 266 -9.17 -15.03 -3.35
N TYR A 267 -8.11 -15.53 -2.74
CA TYR A 267 -6.93 -16.07 -3.42
C TYR A 267 -7.28 -17.14 -4.45
N GLU A 268 -8.07 -18.13 -4.04
CA GLU A 268 -8.50 -19.21 -4.91
C GLU A 268 -9.47 -18.76 -6.01
N LYS A 269 -10.49 -17.94 -5.67
CA LYS A 269 -11.60 -17.65 -6.57
C LYS A 269 -11.40 -16.40 -7.43
N VAL A 270 -10.63 -15.43 -6.95
CA VAL A 270 -10.46 -14.12 -7.60
C VAL A 270 -9.10 -14.02 -8.25
N TYR A 271 -8.01 -14.12 -7.48
CA TYR A 271 -6.67 -13.89 -8.02
C TYR A 271 -6.18 -15.03 -8.91
N PHE A 272 -6.58 -16.28 -8.63
CA PHE A 272 -6.31 -17.44 -9.48
C PHE A 272 -7.44 -17.80 -10.45
N ASN A 273 -8.35 -16.87 -10.72
CA ASN A 273 -9.40 -17.09 -11.69
C ASN A 273 -8.79 -17.39 -13.08
N PRO A 274 -9.06 -18.58 -13.69
CA PRO A 274 -8.57 -18.92 -15.01
C PRO A 274 -8.96 -17.91 -16.11
N GLN A 275 -10.08 -17.18 -15.93
CA GLN A 275 -10.53 -16.16 -16.87
C GLN A 275 -9.61 -14.93 -16.92
N ALA A 276 -8.89 -14.62 -15.83
CA ALA A 276 -7.96 -13.50 -15.78
C ALA A 276 -6.59 -13.84 -16.41
N ARG A 277 -6.27 -15.13 -16.54
CA ARG A 277 -4.96 -15.61 -16.99
C ARG A 277 -4.50 -15.02 -18.34
N PRO A 278 -5.33 -14.95 -19.40
CA PRO A 278 -4.89 -14.36 -20.66
C PRO A 278 -4.48 -12.88 -20.54
N GLU A 279 -5.14 -12.11 -19.66
CA GLU A 279 -4.79 -10.72 -19.42
C GLU A 279 -3.53 -10.58 -18.55
N ILE A 280 -3.34 -11.50 -17.59
CA ILE A 280 -2.09 -11.60 -16.82
C ILE A 280 -0.92 -11.84 -17.78
N GLU A 281 -1.00 -12.84 -18.66
CA GLU A 281 0.06 -13.16 -19.61
C GLU A 281 0.40 -11.99 -20.56
N LYS A 282 -0.61 -11.20 -20.96
CA LYS A 282 -0.38 -9.96 -21.73
C LYS A 282 0.33 -8.89 -20.89
N ALA A 283 -0.07 -8.69 -19.64
CA ALA A 283 0.57 -7.74 -18.74
C ALA A 283 2.03 -8.12 -18.46
N GLU A 284 2.31 -9.41 -18.20
CA GLU A 284 3.67 -9.94 -18.05
C GLU A 284 4.49 -9.60 -19.30
N LYS A 285 3.97 -9.92 -20.50
CA LYS A 285 4.65 -9.62 -21.76
C LYS A 285 4.97 -8.13 -21.92
N ILE A 286 4.01 -7.25 -21.66
CA ILE A 286 4.20 -5.79 -21.78
C ILE A 286 5.33 -5.33 -20.87
N ILE A 287 5.34 -5.80 -19.62
CA ILE A 287 6.37 -5.41 -18.65
C ILE A 287 7.75 -5.96 -19.03
N THR A 288 7.84 -7.22 -19.45
CA THR A 288 9.09 -7.83 -19.92
C THR A 288 9.67 -7.10 -21.12
N ASP A 289 8.87 -6.91 -22.16
CA ASP A 289 9.31 -6.23 -23.39
C ASP A 289 9.77 -4.78 -23.09
N LEU A 290 9.01 -4.03 -22.28
CA LEU A 290 9.38 -2.67 -21.88
C LEU A 290 10.68 -2.66 -21.08
N TYR A 291 10.84 -3.56 -20.12
CA TYR A 291 12.05 -3.67 -19.31
C TYR A 291 13.27 -3.94 -20.18
N GLU A 292 13.22 -4.94 -21.06
CA GLU A 292 14.32 -5.29 -21.96
C GLU A 292 14.67 -4.18 -22.94
N TYR A 293 13.65 -3.51 -23.51
CA TYR A 293 13.86 -2.42 -24.44
C TYR A 293 14.54 -1.24 -23.77
N ILE A 294 14.07 -0.85 -22.58
CA ILE A 294 14.61 0.29 -21.84
C ILE A 294 16.03 0.00 -21.35
N LEU A 295 16.31 -1.22 -20.91
CA LEU A 295 17.66 -1.64 -20.51
C LEU A 295 18.66 -1.50 -21.67
N LYS A 296 18.23 -1.80 -22.90
CA LYS A 296 19.04 -1.62 -24.12
C LYS A 296 19.13 -0.16 -24.59
N ASN A 297 18.18 0.70 -24.22
CA ASN A 297 18.06 2.09 -24.70
C ASN A 297 17.77 3.07 -23.55
N PRO A 298 18.67 3.23 -22.57
CA PRO A 298 18.34 3.88 -21.30
C PRO A 298 18.21 5.41 -21.35
N GLU A 299 18.80 6.07 -22.35
CA GLU A 299 19.02 7.53 -22.39
C GLU A 299 17.73 8.36 -22.27
N ASP A 300 16.63 7.89 -22.89
CA ASP A 300 15.35 8.61 -22.93
C ASP A 300 14.42 8.32 -21.74
N TYR A 301 14.72 7.28 -20.94
CA TYR A 301 13.81 6.75 -19.92
C TYR A 301 14.40 6.84 -18.51
N ILE A 302 15.67 6.47 -18.37
CA ILE A 302 16.29 6.25 -17.08
C ILE A 302 17.02 7.51 -16.64
N LYS A 303 16.62 8.00 -15.49
CA LYS A 303 17.25 9.16 -14.87
C LYS A 303 18.59 8.76 -14.24
N PRO A 304 19.53 9.72 -14.07
CA PRO A 304 20.84 9.44 -13.49
C PRO A 304 20.80 9.20 -11.96
N TYR A 305 19.62 9.02 -11.38
CA TYR A 305 19.44 8.76 -9.94
C TYR A 305 18.52 7.57 -9.70
N PRO A 306 18.67 6.88 -8.56
CA PRO A 306 19.77 7.00 -7.60
C PRO A 306 21.13 6.65 -8.22
N GLN A 307 22.19 7.42 -7.93
CA GLN A 307 23.46 7.34 -8.67
C GLN A 307 24.20 6.02 -8.44
N ASP A 308 24.09 5.46 -7.24
CA ASP A 308 24.79 4.24 -6.82
C ASP A 308 24.09 2.95 -7.28
N ASP A 309 22.94 3.08 -7.94
CA ASP A 309 22.11 1.95 -8.33
C ASP A 309 22.38 1.51 -9.77
N SER A 310 22.38 0.19 -9.97
CA SER A 310 22.59 -0.43 -11.28
C SER A 310 21.52 0.01 -12.28
N LEU A 311 21.82 -0.13 -13.57
CA LEU A 311 20.86 0.21 -14.61
C LEU A 311 19.61 -0.66 -14.54
N GLU A 312 19.77 -1.94 -14.20
CA GLU A 312 18.69 -2.92 -13.99
C GLU A 312 17.74 -2.43 -12.89
N LYS A 313 18.29 -2.01 -11.74
CA LYS A 313 17.48 -1.54 -10.61
C LYS A 313 16.73 -0.26 -10.95
N ARG A 314 17.41 0.71 -11.58
CA ARG A 314 16.77 1.96 -12.03
C ARG A 314 15.74 1.73 -13.14
N THR A 315 15.92 0.72 -13.97
CA THR A 315 14.91 0.28 -14.95
C THR A 315 13.70 -0.30 -14.25
N GLY A 316 13.91 -1.15 -13.23
CA GLY A 316 12.83 -1.61 -12.35
C GLY A 316 12.06 -0.47 -11.69
N ASP A 317 12.76 0.54 -11.16
CA ASP A 317 12.13 1.74 -10.57
C ASP A 317 11.27 2.51 -11.58
N PHE A 318 11.80 2.69 -12.79
CA PHE A 318 11.08 3.37 -13.86
C PHE A 318 9.79 2.63 -14.20
N ILE A 319 9.88 1.30 -14.42
CA ILE A 319 8.74 0.46 -14.75
C ILE A 319 7.71 0.47 -13.61
N ALA A 320 8.13 0.25 -12.37
CA ALA A 320 7.24 0.28 -11.20
C ALA A 320 6.57 1.65 -11.03
N GLY A 321 7.26 2.73 -11.38
CA GLY A 321 6.75 4.10 -11.33
C GLY A 321 5.71 4.46 -12.41
N MET A 322 5.46 3.60 -13.40
CA MET A 322 4.47 3.85 -14.46
C MET A 322 3.04 3.66 -13.98
N THR A 323 2.10 4.40 -14.56
CA THR A 323 0.66 4.10 -14.45
C THR A 323 0.28 3.07 -15.51
N ASP A 324 -0.85 2.39 -15.36
CA ASP A 324 -1.28 1.34 -16.31
C ASP A 324 -1.43 1.93 -17.72
N ARG A 325 -2.08 3.10 -17.83
CA ARG A 325 -2.24 3.81 -19.10
C ARG A 325 -0.92 4.27 -19.71
N TYR A 326 0.04 4.69 -18.89
CA TYR A 326 1.36 5.08 -19.39
C TYR A 326 2.12 3.87 -19.91
N ALA A 327 2.09 2.74 -19.19
CA ALA A 327 2.71 1.50 -19.62
C ALA A 327 2.15 1.03 -20.98
N LEU A 328 0.82 1.02 -21.13
CA LEU A 328 0.15 0.66 -22.38
C LEU A 328 0.50 1.61 -23.52
N GLY A 329 0.43 2.92 -23.30
CA GLY A 329 0.76 3.92 -24.34
C GLY A 329 2.23 3.90 -24.73
N LEU A 330 3.13 3.62 -23.78
CA LEU A 330 4.55 3.45 -24.07
C LEU A 330 4.81 2.18 -24.88
N TYR A 331 4.16 1.08 -24.52
CA TYR A 331 4.24 -0.18 -25.26
C TYR A 331 3.79 -0.01 -26.71
N GLU A 332 2.63 0.60 -26.92
CA GLU A 332 2.11 0.93 -28.26
C GLU A 332 3.11 1.81 -29.04
N LYS A 333 3.63 2.87 -28.41
CA LYS A 333 4.58 3.79 -29.06
C LYS A 333 5.86 3.10 -29.56
N ILE A 334 6.37 2.12 -28.81
CA ILE A 334 7.64 1.44 -29.07
C ILE A 334 7.46 0.27 -30.04
N PHE A 335 6.47 -0.59 -29.78
CA PHE A 335 6.38 -1.90 -30.45
C PHE A 335 5.36 -1.95 -31.58
N PHE A 336 4.40 -1.02 -31.64
CA PHE A 336 3.39 -1.07 -32.69
C PHE A 336 3.89 -0.34 -33.94
N PRO A 337 3.69 -0.92 -35.14
CA PRO A 337 4.06 -0.26 -36.38
C PRO A 337 3.23 1.01 -36.56
N ARG A 338 3.87 2.09 -37.00
CA ARG A 338 3.16 3.31 -37.39
C ARG A 338 2.82 3.25 -38.87
N SER A 339 1.60 3.64 -39.22
CA SER A 339 1.21 3.86 -40.61
C SER A 339 2.21 4.81 -41.27
N TRP A 340 2.67 4.46 -42.46
CA TRP A 340 3.52 5.37 -43.25
C TRP A 340 2.73 6.67 -43.48
N PRO A 341 3.31 7.86 -43.26
CA PRO A 341 2.66 9.08 -43.71
C PRO A 341 2.61 9.03 -45.24
N ALA A 342 1.44 8.70 -45.79
CA ALA A 342 1.14 8.98 -47.19
C ALA A 342 0.97 10.51 -47.28
N PHE A 343 1.85 11.15 -48.06
CA PHE A 343 1.86 12.59 -48.31
C PHE A 343 0.60 13.06 -49.04
#